data_AF-A0A1U7URF8-F1
#
_entry.id   AF-A0A1U7URF8-F1
#
_cell.length_a   1.000
_cell.length_b   1.000
_cell.length_c   1.000
_cell.angle_alpha   90.00
_cell.angle_beta   90.00
_cell.angle_gamma   90.00
#
_symmetry.space_group_name_H-M   'P 1'
#
loop_
_entity.id
_entity.type
_entity.pdbx_description
1 polymer ?
#
loop_
_entity_poly.entity_id
_entity_poly.type
_entity_poly.pdbx_seq_one_letter_code
_entity_poly.pdbx_strand_id
1 'polypeptide(L)'
;TATSFKMYLENWNIQTATWLKCVCYERVPWYPTVLTFILSALWHGVYPGYYFTFLTGIFVTLAARAVRSNYRHYFLSSKALKVVYDAVTWVVTQLAVSYTVAPFVMLAVEPTISLYKSMYFYLHIISFLIILFLPSKPQAHTQRQPHALNSVNKKKTD
;
A
#
# COMPACT_ATOMS: atom_id res chain seq x y z
N THR A 1 -16.12 7.57 1.18
CA THR A 1 -15.66 6.89 -0.05
C THR A 1 -14.15 7.04 -0.18
N ALA A 2 -13.40 5.93 -0.32
CA ALA A 2 -11.94 5.94 -0.33
C ALA A 2 -11.38 6.35 -1.70
N THR A 3 -10.58 7.41 -1.77
CA THR A 3 -9.97 7.96 -3.01
C THR A 3 -8.56 7.45 -3.30
N SER A 4 -8.04 6.48 -2.53
CA SER A 4 -6.74 5.88 -2.80
C SER A 4 -6.60 4.49 -2.18
N PHE A 5 -5.76 3.65 -2.79
CA PHE A 5 -5.49 2.28 -2.34
C PHE A 5 -5.02 2.21 -0.88
N LYS A 6 -4.11 3.11 -0.49
CA LYS A 6 -3.65 3.23 0.90
C LYS A 6 -4.81 3.47 1.87
N MET A 7 -5.71 4.39 1.52
CA MET A 7 -6.86 4.73 2.36
C MET A 7 -7.86 3.57 2.42
N TYR A 8 -8.01 2.78 1.36
CA TYR A 8 -8.83 1.57 1.40
C TYR A 8 -8.25 0.55 2.39
N LEU A 9 -6.95 0.26 2.31
CA LEU A 9 -6.27 -0.65 3.23
C LEU A 9 -6.35 -0.18 4.69
N GLU A 10 -6.17 1.12 4.94
CA GLU A 10 -6.25 1.69 6.29
C GLU A 10 -7.67 1.66 6.88
N ASN A 11 -8.73 1.67 6.06
CA ASN A 11 -10.13 1.66 6.53
C ASN A 11 -10.77 0.26 6.59
N TRP A 12 -10.23 -0.74 5.88
CA TRP A 12 -10.79 -2.09 5.85
C TRP A 12 -10.53 -2.89 7.14
N ASN A 13 -9.34 -2.74 7.72
CA ASN A 13 -9.00 -3.39 8.99
C ASN A 13 -8.08 -2.51 9.83
N ILE A 14 -8.65 -1.44 10.37
CA ILE A 14 -7.94 -0.37 11.08
C ILE A 14 -7.08 -0.91 12.24
N GLN A 15 -7.61 -1.87 13.00
CA GLN A 15 -6.92 -2.41 14.18
C GLN A 15 -5.73 -3.29 13.79
N THR A 16 -5.89 -4.21 12.84
CA THR A 16 -4.78 -5.02 12.34
C THR A 16 -3.75 -4.17 11.61
N ALA A 17 -4.17 -3.16 10.84
CA ALA A 17 -3.26 -2.24 10.16
C ALA A 17 -2.42 -1.44 11.17
N THR A 18 -3.03 -0.97 12.27
CA THR A 18 -2.32 -0.28 13.35
C THR A 18 -1.35 -1.21 14.07
N TRP A 19 -1.78 -2.45 14.36
CA TRP A 19 -0.93 -3.46 14.97
C TRP A 19 0.28 -3.81 14.09
N LEU A 20 0.07 -4.09 12.80
CA LEU A 20 1.14 -4.36 11.82
C LEU A 20 2.10 -3.19 11.70
N LYS A 21 1.58 -1.96 11.76
CA LYS A 21 2.39 -0.75 11.72
C LYS A 21 3.34 -0.67 12.92
N CYS A 22 2.82 -0.86 14.14
CA CYS A 22 3.61 -0.78 15.37
C CYS A 22 4.56 -1.96 15.58
N VAL A 23 4.22 -3.16 15.09
CA VAL A 23 5.01 -4.38 15.27
C VAL A 23 6.07 -4.55 14.18
N CYS A 24 5.80 -4.15 12.94
CA CYS A 24 6.72 -4.35 11.82
C CYS A 24 7.14 -3.03 11.18
N TYR A 25 6.19 -2.27 10.63
CA TYR A 25 6.50 -1.12 9.78
C TYR A 25 7.42 -0.09 10.47
N GLU A 26 7.15 0.21 11.74
CA GLU A 26 7.92 1.21 12.51
C GLU A 26 9.22 0.66 13.10
N ARG A 27 9.36 -0.68 13.19
CA ARG A 27 10.52 -1.33 13.83
C ARG A 27 11.61 -1.72 12.84
N VAL A 28 11.30 -1.82 11.56
CA VAL A 28 12.24 -2.32 10.56
C VAL A 28 12.92 -1.17 9.80
N PRO A 29 14.27 -1.13 9.76
CA PRO A 29 15.00 -0.03 9.12
C PRO A 29 15.07 -0.11 7.58
N TRP A 30 14.75 -1.27 6.99
CA TRP A 30 14.88 -1.54 5.55
C TRP A 30 13.59 -2.14 4.98
N TYR A 31 13.13 -1.62 3.83
CA TYR A 31 11.90 -2.04 3.13
C TYR A 31 10.66 -2.29 4.02
N PRO A 32 10.26 -1.35 4.90
CA PRO A 32 9.20 -1.56 5.90
C PRO A 32 7.85 -1.94 5.26
N THR A 33 7.55 -1.42 4.07
CA THR A 33 6.31 -1.77 3.34
C THR A 33 6.30 -3.25 2.94
N VAL A 34 7.35 -3.74 2.29
CA VAL A 34 7.45 -5.13 1.81
C VAL A 34 7.34 -6.10 2.98
N LEU A 35 8.10 -5.85 4.05
CA LEU A 35 8.13 -6.73 5.21
C LEU A 35 6.80 -6.72 5.98
N THR A 36 6.11 -5.59 6.04
CA THR A 36 4.77 -5.52 6.66
C THR A 36 3.75 -6.36 5.87
N PHE A 37 3.80 -6.33 4.54
CA PHE A 37 2.93 -7.15 3.69
C PHE A 37 3.25 -8.65 3.81
N ILE A 38 4.54 -9.01 3.90
CA ILE A 38 4.95 -10.41 4.15
C ILE A 38 4.46 -10.88 5.51
N LEU A 39 4.64 -10.09 6.57
CA LEU A 39 4.12 -10.41 7.90
C LEU A 39 2.59 -10.58 7.87
N SER A 40 1.88 -9.72 7.14
CA SER A 40 0.44 -9.85 6.97
C SER A 40 0.05 -11.14 6.25
N ALA A 41 0.81 -11.59 5.24
CA ALA A 41 0.57 -12.87 4.59
C ALA A 41 0.73 -14.04 5.57
N LEU A 42 1.83 -14.03 6.34
CA LEU A 42 2.10 -15.05 7.36
C LEU A 42 1.03 -15.10 8.44
N TRP A 43 0.51 -13.93 8.85
CA TRP A 43 -0.57 -13.84 9.84
C TRP A 43 -1.89 -14.47 9.35
N HIS A 44 -2.20 -14.37 8.06
CA HIS A 44 -3.40 -14.98 7.49
C HIS A 44 -3.30 -16.50 7.33
N GLY A 45 -2.09 -17.06 7.22
CA GLY A 45 -1.83 -18.49 7.23
C GLY A 45 -1.08 -18.99 6.00
N VAL A 46 -1.03 -20.31 5.84
CA VAL A 46 -0.20 -20.99 4.82
C VAL A 46 -0.86 -21.13 3.44
N TYR A 47 -2.08 -20.64 3.27
CA TYR A 47 -2.80 -20.78 2.00
C TYR A 47 -2.16 -19.91 0.91
N PRO A 48 -1.91 -20.46 -0.29
CA PRO A 48 -1.18 -19.77 -1.35
C PRO A 48 -1.89 -18.50 -1.85
N GLY A 49 -3.23 -18.45 -1.80
CA GLY A 49 -4.00 -17.26 -2.20
C GLY A 49 -3.66 -16.00 -1.40
N TYR A 50 -3.25 -16.14 -0.13
CA TYR A 50 -2.81 -15.02 0.69
C TYR A 50 -1.51 -14.43 0.16
N TYR A 51 -0.51 -15.26 -0.13
CA TYR A 51 0.77 -14.79 -0.67
C TYR A 51 0.58 -14.04 -1.99
N PHE A 52 -0.27 -14.53 -2.89
CA PHE A 52 -0.59 -13.83 -4.14
C PHE A 52 -1.25 -12.46 -3.92
N THR A 53 -2.17 -12.38 -2.95
CA THR A 53 -2.85 -11.13 -2.56
C THR A 53 -1.84 -10.12 -2.04
N PHE A 54 -1.03 -10.50 -1.06
CA PHE A 54 -0.09 -9.59 -0.41
C PHE A 54 1.05 -9.19 -1.35
N LEU A 55 1.53 -10.10 -2.19
CA LEU A 55 2.52 -9.78 -3.22
C LEU A 55 1.97 -8.77 -4.23
N THR A 56 0.75 -8.98 -4.72
CA THR A 56 0.08 -8.02 -5.62
C THR A 56 -0.16 -6.68 -4.91
N GLY A 57 -0.54 -6.71 -3.64
CA GLY A 57 -0.68 -5.53 -2.80
C GLY A 57 0.60 -4.71 -2.66
N ILE A 58 1.77 -5.36 -2.59
CA ILE A 58 3.08 -4.66 -2.59
C ILE A 58 3.25 -3.88 -3.90
N PHE A 59 3.08 -4.54 -5.06
CA PHE A 59 3.23 -3.89 -6.36
C PHE A 59 2.28 -2.70 -6.53
N VAL A 60 0.99 -2.91 -6.23
CA VAL A 60 -0.02 -1.85 -6.33
C VAL A 60 0.29 -0.68 -5.39
N THR A 61 0.72 -0.97 -4.16
CA THR A 61 1.06 0.07 -3.18
C THR A 61 2.25 0.90 -3.64
N LEU A 62 3.31 0.26 -4.13
CA LEU A 62 4.50 0.95 -4.63
C LEU A 62 4.18 1.77 -5.89
N ALA A 63 3.46 1.19 -6.84
CA ALA A 63 3.03 1.89 -8.05
C ALA A 63 2.13 3.10 -7.74
N ALA A 64 1.12 2.93 -6.89
CA ALA A 64 0.24 4.02 -6.48
C ALA A 64 1.00 5.15 -5.77
N ARG A 65 2.02 4.81 -4.97
CA ARG A 65 2.90 5.81 -4.33
C ARG A 65 3.72 6.58 -5.37
N ALA A 66 4.34 5.89 -6.33
CA ALA A 66 5.14 6.51 -7.38
C ALA A 66 4.29 7.48 -8.22
N VAL A 67 3.11 7.03 -8.67
CA VAL A 67 2.16 7.88 -9.42
C VAL A 67 1.77 9.11 -8.60
N ARG A 68 1.39 8.93 -7.33
CA ARG A 68 0.98 10.04 -6.48
C ARG A 68 2.10 11.03 -6.20
N SER A 69 3.35 10.57 -6.08
CA SER A 69 4.49 11.46 -5.86
C SER A 69 4.85 12.27 -7.12
N ASN A 70 4.67 11.70 -8.30
CA ASN A 70 5.10 12.33 -9.55
C ASN A 70 3.99 13.19 -10.18
N TYR A 71 2.75 12.69 -10.21
CA TYR A 71 1.68 13.32 -10.99
C TYR A 71 0.79 14.24 -10.18
N ARG A 72 0.63 14.03 -8.86
CA ARG A 72 -0.33 14.79 -8.04
C ARG A 72 -0.12 16.30 -8.14
N HIS A 73 1.12 16.77 -8.23
CA HIS A 73 1.43 18.20 -8.28
C HIS A 73 0.92 18.89 -9.55
N TYR A 74 0.85 18.19 -10.68
CA TYR A 74 0.38 18.74 -11.95
C TYR A 74 -1.15 18.93 -11.99
N PHE A 75 -1.90 18.06 -11.33
CA PHE A 75 -3.37 18.08 -11.36
C PHE A 75 -4.01 18.98 -10.29
N LEU A 76 -3.20 19.58 -9.40
CA LEU A 76 -3.69 20.47 -8.34
C LEU A 76 -3.93 21.92 -8.80
N SER A 77 -3.51 22.29 -10.01
CA SER A 77 -3.59 23.67 -10.51
C SER A 77 -5.00 24.10 -10.92
N SER A 78 -5.86 23.19 -11.37
CA SER A 78 -7.23 23.50 -11.83
C SER A 78 -8.28 22.62 -11.13
N LYS A 79 -9.40 23.22 -10.69
CA LYS A 79 -10.51 22.50 -10.03
C LYS A 79 -11.12 21.42 -10.93
N ALA A 80 -11.29 21.68 -12.22
CA ALA A 80 -11.88 20.71 -13.15
C ALA A 80 -10.95 19.51 -13.38
N LEU A 81 -9.66 19.76 -13.62
CA LEU A 81 -8.64 18.71 -13.78
C LEU A 81 -8.50 17.86 -12.50
N LYS A 82 -8.60 18.48 -11.32
CA LYS A 82 -8.60 17.77 -10.05
C LYS A 82 -9.78 16.80 -9.94
N VAL A 83 -10.99 17.21 -10.30
CA VAL A 83 -12.19 16.34 -10.24
C VAL A 83 -12.05 15.15 -11.17
N VAL A 84 -11.57 15.37 -12.40
CA VAL A 84 -11.31 14.28 -13.35
C VAL A 84 -10.23 13.34 -12.81
N TYR A 85 -9.13 13.88 -12.30
CA TYR A 85 -8.06 13.10 -11.68
C TYR A 85 -8.55 12.27 -10.49
N ASP A 86 -9.37 12.85 -9.60
CA ASP A 86 -9.92 12.17 -8.44
C ASP A 86 -10.88 11.05 -8.86
N ALA A 87 -11.73 11.28 -9.88
CA ALA A 87 -12.64 10.26 -10.43
C ALA A 87 -11.88 9.09 -11.08
N VAL A 88 -10.89 9.38 -11.94
CA VAL A 88 -10.06 8.36 -12.59
C VAL A 88 -9.27 7.57 -11.54
N THR A 89 -8.64 8.25 -10.59
CA THR A 89 -7.89 7.60 -9.51
C THR A 89 -8.80 6.71 -8.65
N TRP A 90 -10.04 7.14 -8.42
CA TRP A 90 -11.04 6.35 -7.71
C TRP A 90 -11.42 5.07 -8.46
N VAL A 91 -11.76 5.17 -9.76
CA VAL A 91 -12.09 4.00 -10.59
C VAL A 91 -10.92 3.01 -10.63
N VAL A 92 -9.71 3.50 -10.90
CA VAL A 92 -8.49 2.67 -10.93
C VAL A 92 -8.24 2.01 -9.58
N THR A 93 -8.45 2.73 -8.47
CA THR A 93 -8.30 2.16 -7.13
C THR A 93 -9.29 1.03 -6.89
N GLN A 94 -10.57 1.21 -7.25
CA GLN A 94 -11.60 0.19 -7.07
C GLN A 94 -11.29 -1.09 -7.87
N LEU A 95 -10.85 -0.94 -9.13
CA LEU A 95 -10.41 -2.06 -9.95
C LEU A 95 -9.19 -2.76 -9.34
N ALA A 96 -8.21 -1.99 -8.87
CA ALA A 96 -7.00 -2.55 -8.28
C ALA A 96 -7.26 -3.31 -6.98
N VAL A 97 -8.13 -2.78 -6.11
CA VAL A 97 -8.58 -3.48 -4.90
C VAL A 97 -9.29 -4.78 -5.26
N SER A 98 -10.24 -4.73 -6.19
CA SER A 98 -11.03 -5.90 -6.59
C SER A 98 -10.14 -7.02 -7.13
N TYR A 99 -9.15 -6.67 -7.95
CA TYR A 99 -8.16 -7.60 -8.48
C TYR A 99 -7.24 -8.15 -7.39
N THR A 100 -6.82 -7.31 -6.43
CA THR A 100 -5.93 -7.72 -5.34
C THR A 100 -6.61 -8.67 -4.36
N VAL A 101 -7.90 -8.50 -4.11
CA VAL A 101 -8.68 -9.31 -3.16
C VAL A 101 -9.13 -10.66 -3.75
N ALA A 102 -9.25 -10.79 -5.08
CA ALA A 102 -9.72 -12.03 -5.69
C ALA A 102 -8.93 -13.31 -5.27
N PRO A 103 -7.59 -13.32 -5.25
CA PRO A 103 -6.81 -14.46 -4.76
C PRO A 103 -7.03 -14.79 -3.28
N PHE A 104 -7.33 -13.77 -2.46
CA PHE A 104 -7.58 -13.92 -1.03
C PHE A 104 -8.81 -14.80 -0.79
N VAL A 105 -9.84 -14.62 -1.62
CA VAL A 105 -11.08 -15.40 -1.57
C VAL A 105 -10.91 -16.79 -2.17
N MET A 106 -10.11 -16.91 -3.23
CA MET A 106 -9.92 -18.17 -3.93
C MET A 106 -9.08 -19.20 -3.14
N LEU A 107 -8.18 -18.75 -2.26
CA LEU A 107 -7.30 -19.53 -1.38
C LEU A 107 -6.32 -20.51 -2.08
N ALA A 108 -6.62 -20.98 -3.29
CA ALA A 108 -5.88 -21.94 -4.08
C ALA A 108 -5.12 -21.31 -5.27
N VAL A 109 -4.05 -21.98 -5.70
CA VAL A 109 -3.15 -21.52 -6.77
C VAL A 109 -3.82 -21.54 -8.14
N GLU A 110 -4.47 -22.65 -8.51
CA GLU A 110 -5.05 -22.85 -9.84
C GLU A 110 -6.08 -21.79 -10.24
N PRO A 111 -7.13 -21.51 -9.44
CA PRO A 111 -8.11 -20.49 -9.79
C PRO A 111 -7.49 -19.08 -9.81
N THR A 112 -6.51 -18.82 -8.93
CA THR A 112 -5.77 -17.55 -8.90
C THR A 112 -4.99 -17.32 -10.20
N ILE A 113 -4.23 -18.31 -10.65
CA ILE A 113 -3.44 -18.21 -11.89
C ILE A 113 -4.35 -18.12 -13.11
N SER A 114 -5.46 -18.87 -13.13
CA SER A 114 -6.45 -18.80 -14.20
C SER A 114 -7.04 -17.39 -14.32
N LEU A 115 -7.42 -16.77 -13.20
CA LEU A 115 -7.90 -15.39 -13.17
C LEU A 115 -6.84 -14.41 -13.69
N TYR A 116 -5.60 -14.50 -13.23
CA TYR A 116 -4.53 -13.62 -13.71
C TYR A 116 -4.26 -13.78 -15.21
N LYS A 117 -4.29 -15.02 -15.73
CA LYS A 117 -4.17 -15.28 -17.17
C LYS A 117 -5.33 -14.70 -17.96
N SER A 118 -6.56 -14.85 -17.48
CA SER A 118 -7.76 -14.30 -18.15
C SER A 118 -7.73 -12.77 -18.24
N MET A 119 -7.08 -12.13 -17.28
CA MET A 119 -6.87 -10.68 -17.20
C MET A 119 -5.51 -10.26 -17.79
N TYR A 120 -4.80 -11.15 -18.49
CA TYR A 120 -3.49 -10.88 -19.10
C TYR A 120 -2.44 -10.26 -18.17
N PHE A 121 -2.54 -10.50 -16.86
CA PHE A 121 -1.69 -9.87 -15.85
C PHE A 121 -1.61 -8.33 -15.95
N TYR A 122 -2.64 -7.66 -16.49
CA TYR A 122 -2.58 -6.21 -16.79
C TYR A 122 -2.12 -5.39 -15.60
N LEU A 123 -2.59 -5.73 -14.41
CA LEU A 123 -2.32 -4.97 -13.18
C LEU A 123 -0.88 -5.14 -12.71
N HIS A 124 -0.32 -6.35 -12.83
CA HIS A 124 1.08 -6.63 -12.54
C HIS A 124 1.99 -5.91 -13.54
N ILE A 125 1.66 -5.98 -14.85
CA ILE A 125 2.42 -5.31 -15.91
C ILE A 125 2.42 -3.80 -15.70
N ILE A 126 1.24 -3.18 -15.53
CA ILE A 126 1.13 -1.73 -15.31
C ILE A 126 1.88 -1.31 -14.05
N SER A 127 1.71 -2.03 -12.94
CA SER A 127 2.41 -1.71 -11.69
C SER A 127 3.94 -1.82 -11.83
N PHE A 128 4.42 -2.85 -12.53
CA PHE A 128 5.85 -3.03 -12.78
C PHE A 128 6.43 -1.90 -13.66
N LEU A 129 5.74 -1.54 -14.75
CA LEU A 129 6.15 -0.43 -15.61
C LEU A 129 6.19 0.88 -14.82
N ILE A 130 5.19 1.16 -13.99
CA ILE A 130 5.17 2.37 -13.15
C ILE A 130 6.38 2.39 -12.21
N ILE A 131 6.69 1.30 -11.53
CA ILE A 131 7.82 1.22 -10.59
C ILE A 131 9.16 1.39 -11.32
N LEU A 132 9.28 0.86 -12.55
CA LEU A 132 10.49 0.94 -13.36
C LEU A 132 10.73 2.35 -13.92
N PHE A 133 9.68 3.00 -14.43
CA PHE A 133 9.80 4.27 -15.15
C PHE A 133 9.63 5.51 -14.27
N LEU A 134 8.92 5.42 -13.14
CA LEU A 134 8.74 6.56 -12.25
C LEU A 134 9.76 6.51 -11.09
N PRO A 135 10.51 7.60 -10.85
CA PRO A 135 11.38 7.69 -9.70
C PRO A 135 10.57 7.66 -8.41
N SER A 136 10.67 6.54 -7.69
CA SER A 136 10.09 6.40 -6.37
C SER A 136 10.98 7.11 -5.37
N LYS A 137 10.59 8.30 -4.91
CA LYS A 137 11.30 8.97 -3.82
C LYS A 137 11.25 8.06 -2.58
N PRO A 138 12.40 7.63 -2.03
CA PRO A 138 12.41 6.92 -0.76
C PRO A 138 11.72 7.80 0.26
N GLN A 139 10.89 7.18 1.10
CA GLN A 139 10.35 7.91 2.24
C GLN A 139 11.56 8.35 3.05
N ALA A 140 11.80 9.66 3.17
CA ALA A 140 12.74 10.17 4.15
C ALA A 140 12.29 9.53 5.46
N HIS A 141 13.12 8.62 5.98
CA HIS A 141 12.88 7.98 7.25
C HIS A 141 12.81 9.15 8.23
N THR A 142 11.60 9.55 8.65
CA THR A 142 11.49 10.40 9.82
C THR A 142 11.94 9.50 10.95
N GLN A 143 13.25 9.44 11.14
CA GLN A 143 13.89 9.18 12.42
C GLN A 143 13.22 10.16 13.39
N ARG A 144 12.08 9.75 13.96
CA ARG A 144 11.60 10.42 15.14
C ARG A 144 12.61 10.05 16.21
N GLN A 145 13.50 11.00 16.50
CA GLN A 145 14.18 11.03 17.77
C GLN A 145 13.16 10.73 18.89
N PRO A 146 13.54 9.99 19.93
CA PRO A 146 12.69 9.73 21.08
C PRO A 146 12.45 11.02 21.87
N HIS A 147 11.54 11.87 21.37
CA HIS A 147 11.11 13.09 22.06
C HIS A 147 10.26 12.82 23.31
N ALA A 148 9.99 11.55 23.64
CA ALA A 148 9.15 11.16 24.78
C ALA A 148 9.92 10.98 26.10
N LEU A 149 11.26 11.04 26.12
CA LEU A 149 12.03 10.85 27.36
C LEU A 149 12.52 12.15 28.02
N ASN A 150 12.48 13.29 27.31
CA ASN A 150 12.99 14.56 27.83
C ASN A 150 11.93 15.43 28.53
N SER A 151 10.63 15.12 28.41
CA SER A 151 9.57 15.90 29.09
C SER A 151 9.31 15.47 30.53
N VAL A 152 9.74 14.27 30.93
CA VAL A 152 9.58 13.78 32.32
C VAL A 152 10.66 14.33 33.24
N ASN A 153 11.88 14.55 32.74
CA ASN A 153 12.97 15.09 33.55
C ASN A 153 12.87 16.59 33.80
N LYS A 154 12.14 17.33 32.96
CA LYS A 154 11.96 18.79 33.13
C LYS A 154 10.87 19.17 34.13
N LYS A 155 10.05 18.21 34.58
CA LYS A 155 8.98 18.45 35.56
C LYS A 155 9.39 18.13 37.00
N LYS A 156 10.66 17.79 37.23
CA LYS A 156 11.20 17.39 38.54
C LYS A 156 12.22 18.39 39.11
N THR A 157 12.41 19.53 38.46
CA THR A 157 13.43 20.53 38.80
C THR A 157 12.89 21.96 38.95
N ASP A 158 11.58 22.15 38.99
CA ASP A 158 10.94 23.42 39.34
C ASP A 158 10.07 23.24 40.59
#